data_AF-A0A7R7AVL5-F1
#
_entry.id   AF-A0A7R7AVL5-F1
#
_cell.length_a   1.000
_cell.length_b   1.000
_cell.length_c   1.000
_cell.angle_alpha   90.00
_cell.angle_beta   90.00
_cell.angle_gamma   90.00
#
_symmetry.space_group_name_H-M   'P 1'
#
loop_
_entity.id
_entity.type
_entity.pdbx_description
1 polymer ?
#
loop_
_entity_poly.entity_id
_entity_poly.type
_entity_poly.pdbx_seq_one_letter_code
_entity_poly.pdbx_strand_id
1 'polypeptide(L)'
;MPELTPLALYLAAASVLAITPGPGIFYVAARTLAGGRREGIASSFGTGLGGMIHVLAASLGVSAIVLESSELFSALKLFGAVYLVWLGFRTFQAARLKGATGGDDGAAVGPVGPRRAFREGVLVEALNPKTAVFFLAFIPQFVNPSAGLVALQFVVLGSVSIALNTLADIVVAVVASGIQDGAAARPGLIRRLREASGGAMIALGVGLALAKHPAA
;
A
#
# COMPACT_ATOMS: atom_id res chain seq x y z
N MET A 1 -0.68 24.91 -17.77
CA MET A 1 -1.21 24.69 -16.41
C MET A 1 -0.87 23.25 -16.06
N PRO A 2 -0.32 22.92 -14.87
CA PRO A 2 -0.19 21.50 -14.51
C PRO A 2 -1.58 20.89 -14.70
N GLU A 3 -1.69 19.86 -15.53
CA GLU A 3 -3.00 19.29 -15.82
C GLU A 3 -3.58 18.78 -14.49
N LEU A 4 -4.57 19.50 -13.96
CA LEU A 4 -5.15 19.22 -12.64
C LEU A 4 -5.77 17.82 -12.60
N THR A 5 -6.11 17.26 -13.77
CA THR A 5 -6.74 15.96 -13.95
C THR A 5 -5.79 14.80 -13.60
N PRO A 6 -4.57 14.66 -14.17
CA PRO A 6 -3.60 13.65 -13.73
C PRO A 6 -3.29 13.65 -12.23
N LEU A 7 -3.03 14.83 -11.64
CA LEU A 7 -2.70 14.91 -10.22
C LEU A 7 -3.91 14.55 -9.34
N ALA A 8 -5.11 15.00 -9.68
CA ALA A 8 -6.32 14.64 -8.95
C ALA A 8 -6.62 13.14 -9.04
N LEU A 9 -6.46 12.53 -10.23
CA LEU A 9 -6.61 11.09 -10.42
C LEU A 9 -5.57 10.30 -9.64
N TYR A 10 -4.32 10.77 -9.62
CA TYR A 10 -3.25 10.19 -8.82
C TYR A 10 -3.60 10.22 -7.34
N LEU A 11 -3.95 11.39 -6.80
CA LEU A 11 -4.28 11.56 -5.39
C LEU A 11 -5.48 10.72 -5.00
N ALA A 12 -6.51 10.63 -5.85
CA ALA A 12 -7.66 9.78 -5.63
C ALA A 12 -7.26 8.30 -5.54
N ALA A 13 -6.49 7.80 -6.51
CA ALA A 13 -6.07 6.40 -6.53
C ALA A 13 -5.10 6.05 -5.39
N ALA A 14 -4.13 6.93 -5.11
CA ALA A 14 -3.20 6.80 -3.99
C ALA A 14 -3.96 6.77 -2.65
N SER A 15 -4.98 7.63 -2.48
CA SER A 15 -5.82 7.64 -1.28
C SER A 15 -6.64 6.36 -1.13
N VAL A 16 -7.25 5.86 -2.22
CA VAL A 16 -7.96 4.58 -2.21
C VAL A 16 -7.01 3.45 -1.80
N LEU A 17 -5.80 3.42 -2.34
CA LEU A 17 -4.80 2.40 -1.98
C LEU A 17 -4.32 2.52 -0.54
N ALA A 18 -4.15 3.75 -0.05
CA ALA A 18 -3.74 4.03 1.31
C ALA A 18 -4.75 3.51 2.32
N ILE A 19 -6.05 3.71 2.06
CA ILE A 19 -7.09 3.20 2.96
C ILE A 19 -7.41 1.73 2.73
N THR A 20 -7.01 1.13 1.60
CA THR A 20 -7.26 -0.28 1.26
C THR A 20 -6.44 -1.20 2.19
N PRO A 21 -7.07 -1.89 3.16
CA PRO A 21 -6.34 -2.65 4.16
C PRO A 21 -5.46 -3.75 3.54
N GLY A 22 -4.17 -3.70 3.81
CA GLY A 22 -3.16 -4.69 3.39
C GLY A 22 -2.23 -5.07 4.55
N PRO A 23 -1.08 -5.72 4.28
CA PRO A 23 -0.13 -6.13 5.32
C PRO A 23 0.28 -5.00 6.27
N GLY A 24 0.58 -3.79 5.75
CA GLY A 24 0.93 -2.62 6.55
C GLY A 24 -0.15 -2.20 7.56
N ILE A 25 -1.36 -1.86 7.09
CA ILE A 25 -2.50 -1.51 7.97
C ILE A 25 -2.81 -2.62 8.99
N PHE A 26 -2.78 -3.89 8.59
CA PHE A 26 -3.04 -5.00 9.52
C PHE A 26 -1.95 -5.13 10.57
N TYR A 27 -0.69 -4.95 10.19
CA TYR A 27 0.43 -4.91 11.11
C TYR A 27 0.27 -3.78 12.12
N VAL A 28 0.04 -2.54 11.66
CA VAL A 28 -0.18 -1.37 12.53
C VAL A 28 -1.34 -1.60 13.49
N ALA A 29 -2.46 -2.12 13.01
CA ALA A 29 -3.60 -2.46 13.85
C ALA A 29 -3.24 -3.51 14.92
N ALA A 30 -2.57 -4.60 14.53
CA ALA A 30 -2.16 -5.66 15.46
C ALA A 30 -1.20 -5.16 16.54
N ARG A 31 -0.17 -4.38 16.18
CA ARG A 31 0.76 -3.80 17.16
C ARG A 31 0.10 -2.76 18.06
N THR A 32 -0.87 -2.01 17.54
CA THR A 32 -1.67 -1.08 18.35
C THR A 32 -2.51 -1.83 19.38
N LEU A 33 -3.17 -2.91 18.99
CA LEU A 33 -3.98 -3.71 19.92
C LEU A 33 -3.11 -4.42 20.98
N ALA A 34 -1.90 -4.82 20.60
CA ALA A 34 -0.94 -5.48 21.48
C ALA A 34 -0.28 -4.51 22.49
N GLY A 35 0.29 -3.41 22.00
CA GLY A 35 1.18 -2.51 22.77
C GLY A 35 0.72 -1.06 22.81
N GLY A 36 -0.51 -0.79 22.40
CA GLY A 36 -1.17 0.52 22.44
C GLY A 36 -0.71 1.52 21.37
N ARG A 37 -1.24 2.73 21.47
CA ARG A 37 -1.03 3.82 20.51
C ARG A 37 0.43 4.09 20.16
N ARG A 38 1.35 3.98 21.13
CA ARG A 38 2.78 4.26 20.92
C ARG A 38 3.42 3.26 19.96
N GLU A 39 3.10 1.96 20.10
CA GLU A 39 3.58 0.94 19.18
C GLU A 39 2.91 1.05 17.82
N GLY A 40 1.63 1.42 17.78
CA GLY A 40 0.90 1.73 16.54
C GLY A 40 1.55 2.84 15.72
N ILE A 41 1.76 4.01 16.32
CA ILE A 41 2.37 5.17 15.63
C ILE A 41 3.79 4.84 15.17
N ALA A 42 4.58 4.17 16.01
CA ALA A 42 5.94 3.77 15.62
C ALA A 42 5.92 2.77 14.44
N SER A 43 4.94 1.87 14.41
CA SER A 43 4.71 0.96 13.29
C SER A 43 4.38 1.73 12.01
N SER A 44 3.51 2.76 12.08
CA SER A 44 3.16 3.61 10.92
C SER A 44 4.36 4.34 10.32
N PHE A 45 5.27 4.86 11.14
CA PHE A 45 6.50 5.46 10.63
C PHE A 45 7.48 4.42 10.10
N GLY A 46 7.49 3.22 10.70
CA GLY A 46 8.27 2.08 10.20
C GLY A 46 7.82 1.65 8.82
N THR A 47 6.51 1.46 8.61
CA THR A 47 5.93 1.15 7.30
C THR A 47 6.24 2.28 6.32
N GLY A 48 6.08 3.54 6.71
CA GLY A 48 6.44 4.69 5.87
C GLY A 48 7.90 4.66 5.37
N LEU A 49 8.86 4.36 6.26
CA LEU A 49 10.27 4.22 5.88
C LEU A 49 10.50 3.00 4.97
N GLY A 50 9.86 1.86 5.23
CA GLY A 50 9.90 0.69 4.35
C GLY A 50 9.34 0.99 2.95
N GLY A 51 8.29 1.81 2.87
CA GLY A 51 7.75 2.32 1.61
C GLY A 51 8.77 3.17 0.84
N MET A 52 9.56 3.98 1.54
CA MET A 52 10.61 4.80 0.91
C MET A 52 11.69 3.95 0.24
N ILE A 53 11.98 2.75 0.77
CA ILE A 53 12.91 1.81 0.13
C ILE A 53 12.39 1.42 -1.26
N HIS A 54 11.10 1.13 -1.39
CA HIS A 54 10.50 0.85 -2.70
C HIS A 54 10.53 2.05 -3.63
N VAL A 55 10.22 3.25 -3.12
CA VAL A 55 10.25 4.48 -3.92
C VAL A 55 11.64 4.73 -4.50
N LEU A 56 12.67 4.64 -3.66
CA LEU A 56 14.05 4.84 -4.09
C LEU A 56 14.49 3.74 -5.07
N ALA A 57 14.24 2.47 -4.74
CA ALA A 57 14.58 1.35 -5.61
C ALA A 57 13.91 1.44 -6.99
N ALA A 58 12.61 1.74 -7.02
CA ALA A 58 11.86 1.90 -8.28
C ALA A 58 12.32 3.14 -9.05
N SER A 59 12.61 4.27 -8.38
CA SER A 59 13.06 5.50 -9.03
C SER A 59 14.38 5.36 -9.80
N LEU A 60 15.27 4.46 -9.37
CA LEU A 60 16.54 4.18 -10.05
C LEU A 60 16.32 3.48 -11.40
N GLY A 61 15.34 2.57 -11.48
CA GLY A 61 15.03 1.81 -12.71
C GLY A 61 13.98 2.47 -13.61
N VAL A 62 13.17 3.38 -13.08
CA VAL A 62 11.99 3.88 -13.79
C VAL A 62 12.33 4.71 -15.03
N SER A 63 13.44 5.46 -15.01
CA SER A 63 13.86 6.28 -16.15
C SER A 63 14.22 5.41 -17.37
N ALA A 64 14.92 4.29 -17.16
CA ALA A 64 15.25 3.35 -18.23
C ALA A 64 13.97 2.73 -18.82
N ILE A 65 13.04 2.29 -17.97
CA ILE A 65 11.79 1.65 -18.41
C ILE A 65 10.90 2.63 -19.19
N VAL A 66 10.74 3.84 -18.69
CA VAL A 66 9.81 4.84 -19.25
C VAL A 66 10.36 5.51 -20.51
N LEU A 67 11.68 5.74 -20.59
CA LEU A 67 12.29 6.41 -21.74
C LEU A 67 12.71 5.45 -22.86
N GLU A 68 13.01 4.18 -22.55
CA GLU A 68 13.63 3.28 -23.54
C GLU A 68 12.66 2.26 -24.16
N SER A 69 11.54 1.88 -23.51
CA SER A 69 10.64 0.85 -24.08
C SER A 69 9.18 0.96 -23.64
N SER A 70 8.31 1.35 -24.58
CA SER A 70 6.85 1.34 -24.41
C SER A 70 6.29 -0.06 -24.19
N GLU A 71 6.94 -1.09 -24.75
CA GLU A 71 6.60 -2.50 -24.57
C GLU A 71 6.91 -2.98 -23.15
N LEU A 72 8.10 -2.65 -22.62
CA LEU A 72 8.49 -3.00 -21.25
C LEU A 72 7.58 -2.33 -20.22
N PHE A 73 7.26 -1.05 -20.44
CA PHE A 73 6.30 -0.35 -19.61
C PHE A 73 4.90 -0.99 -19.66
N SER A 74 4.42 -1.35 -20.86
CA SER A 74 3.12 -2.01 -21.03
C SER A 74 3.09 -3.39 -20.37
N ALA A 75 4.17 -4.15 -20.47
CA ALA A 75 4.33 -5.45 -19.79
C ALA A 75 4.34 -5.29 -18.27
N LEU A 76 5.07 -4.33 -17.72
CA LEU A 76 5.12 -4.04 -16.29
C LEU A 76 3.75 -3.61 -15.76
N LYS A 77 3.07 -2.73 -16.50
CA LYS A 77 1.68 -2.31 -16.22
C LYS A 77 0.75 -3.51 -16.13
N LEU A 78 0.76 -4.36 -17.15
CA LEU A 78 -0.13 -5.52 -17.24
C LEU A 78 0.19 -6.55 -16.15
N PHE A 79 1.48 -6.82 -15.89
CA PHE A 79 1.91 -7.68 -14.81
C PHE A 79 1.42 -7.17 -13.46
N GLY A 80 1.59 -5.87 -13.18
CA GLY A 80 1.10 -5.26 -11.95
C GLY A 80 -0.42 -5.31 -11.83
N ALA A 81 -1.14 -5.11 -12.93
CA ALA A 81 -2.59 -5.22 -12.97
C ALA A 81 -3.07 -6.64 -12.63
N VAL A 82 -2.51 -7.66 -13.29
CA VAL A 82 -2.81 -9.07 -13.03
C VAL A 82 -2.48 -9.43 -11.57
N TYR A 83 -1.34 -8.95 -11.06
CA TYR A 83 -0.92 -9.21 -9.69
C TYR A 83 -1.88 -8.58 -8.67
N LEU A 84 -2.32 -7.33 -8.89
CA LEU A 84 -3.30 -6.66 -8.02
C LEU A 84 -4.65 -7.39 -8.03
N VAL A 85 -5.11 -7.85 -9.20
CA VAL A 85 -6.34 -8.65 -9.31
C VAL A 85 -6.19 -9.97 -8.57
N TRP A 86 -5.08 -10.67 -8.77
CA TRP A 86 -4.80 -11.94 -8.08
C TRP A 86 -4.71 -11.74 -6.56
N LEU A 87 -4.00 -10.71 -6.09
CA LEU A 87 -3.87 -10.40 -4.67
C LEU A 87 -5.22 -10.03 -4.06
N GLY A 88 -6.00 -9.18 -4.75
CA GLY A 88 -7.34 -8.80 -4.34
C GLY A 88 -8.28 -10.00 -4.22
N PHE A 89 -8.24 -10.91 -5.21
CA PHE A 89 -9.00 -12.16 -5.18
C PHE A 89 -8.58 -13.08 -4.03
N ARG A 90 -7.26 -13.22 -3.79
CA ARG A 90 -6.75 -14.02 -2.67
C ARG A 90 -7.17 -13.44 -1.32
N THR A 91 -7.12 -12.12 -1.15
CA THR A 91 -7.57 -11.43 0.08
C THR A 91 -9.07 -11.62 0.30
N PHE A 92 -9.87 -11.51 -0.77
CA PHE A 92 -11.32 -11.72 -0.72
C PHE A 92 -11.67 -13.16 -0.37
N GLN A 93 -11.05 -14.14 -1.01
CA GLN A 93 -11.26 -15.56 -0.71
C GLN A 93 -10.84 -15.91 0.71
N ALA A 94 -9.68 -15.41 1.17
CA ALA A 94 -9.22 -15.65 2.54
C ALA A 94 -10.21 -15.10 3.57
N ALA A 95 -10.84 -13.95 3.31
CA ALA A 95 -11.87 -13.40 4.18
C ALA A 95 -13.12 -14.29 4.29
N ARG A 96 -13.50 -14.97 3.20
CA ARG A 96 -14.70 -15.81 3.13
C ARG A 96 -14.51 -17.24 3.65
N LEU A 97 -13.38 -17.87 3.29
CA LEU A 97 -13.09 -19.27 3.65
C LEU A 97 -12.55 -19.40 5.07
N LYS A 98 -11.76 -18.43 5.52
CA LYS A 98 -11.18 -18.38 6.87
C LYS A 98 -11.83 -17.23 7.62
N GLY A 99 -12.97 -17.50 8.24
CA GLY A 99 -13.49 -16.63 9.29
C GLY A 99 -12.38 -16.43 10.34
N ALA A 100 -11.79 -15.24 10.37
CA ALA A 100 -10.85 -14.78 11.40
C ALA A 100 -9.45 -15.44 11.50
N THR A 101 -8.94 -16.18 10.51
CA THR A 101 -7.50 -16.52 10.50
C THR A 101 -6.77 -15.77 9.39
N GLY A 102 -6.20 -14.61 9.76
CA GLY A 102 -5.04 -14.08 9.03
C GLY A 102 -3.96 -15.14 8.96
N GLY A 103 -3.23 -15.22 7.83
CA GLY A 103 -2.16 -16.20 7.66
C GLY A 103 -1.15 -16.18 8.80
N ASP A 104 -0.61 -17.37 9.09
CA ASP A 104 0.52 -17.69 9.98
C ASP A 104 1.07 -16.55 10.84
N ASP A 105 0.64 -16.55 12.10
CA ASP A 105 1.44 -16.36 13.31
C ASP A 105 0.51 -15.88 14.43
N GLY A 106 -0.33 -16.82 14.90
CA GLY A 106 -1.04 -16.70 16.16
C GLY A 106 -0.11 -16.88 17.37
N ALA A 107 1.10 -16.31 17.33
CA ALA A 107 1.81 -16.02 18.56
C ALA A 107 1.13 -14.80 19.18
N ALA A 108 0.71 -14.89 20.45
CA ALA A 108 0.19 -13.74 21.16
C ALA A 108 1.18 -12.58 21.04
N VAL A 109 0.83 -11.57 20.24
CA VAL A 109 1.68 -10.39 20.06
C VAL A 109 1.55 -9.61 21.36
N GLY A 110 2.48 -9.86 22.29
CA GLY A 110 2.63 -9.00 23.46
C GLY A 110 3.17 -7.63 23.06
N PRO A 111 3.14 -6.65 23.98
CA PRO A 111 3.92 -5.43 23.81
C PRO A 111 5.39 -5.76 23.60
N VAL A 112 6.05 -5.13 22.62
CA VAL A 112 7.50 -5.32 22.36
C VAL A 112 8.27 -4.00 22.34
N GLY A 113 7.58 -2.89 22.56
CA GLY A 113 8.11 -1.54 22.59
C GLY A 113 8.12 -0.84 21.21
N PRO A 114 7.99 0.50 21.18
CA PRO A 114 7.92 1.28 19.94
C PRO A 114 9.12 1.09 19.00
N ARG A 115 10.33 0.94 19.53
CA ARG A 115 11.55 0.78 18.71
C ARG A 115 11.53 -0.50 17.88
N ARG A 116 11.10 -1.61 18.47
CA ARG A 116 10.99 -2.89 17.75
C ARG A 116 9.80 -2.87 16.80
N ALA A 117 8.68 -2.27 17.21
CA ALA A 117 7.52 -2.04 16.34
C ALA A 117 7.87 -1.24 15.07
N PHE A 118 8.70 -0.21 15.19
CA PHE A 118 9.20 0.54 14.05
C PHE A 118 10.03 -0.33 13.09
N ARG A 119 11.00 -1.10 13.62
CA ARG A 119 11.88 -1.96 12.81
C ARG A 119 11.11 -3.06 12.08
N GLU A 120 10.18 -3.70 12.77
CA GLU A 120 9.29 -4.70 12.18
C GLU A 120 8.39 -4.07 11.10
N GLY A 121 7.90 -2.85 11.31
CA GLY A 121 7.13 -2.10 10.31
C GLY A 121 7.92 -1.82 9.03
N VAL A 122 9.21 -1.46 9.14
CA VAL A 122 10.11 -1.31 7.99
C VAL A 122 10.19 -2.60 7.19
N LEU A 123 10.39 -3.74 7.87
CA LEU A 123 10.51 -5.04 7.21
C LEU A 123 9.19 -5.49 6.56
N VAL A 124 8.07 -5.34 7.27
CA VAL A 124 6.74 -5.67 6.75
C VAL A 124 6.46 -4.91 5.46
N GLU A 125 6.76 -3.62 5.42
CA GLU A 125 6.51 -2.82 4.22
C GLU A 125 7.55 -3.04 3.13
N ALA A 126 8.83 -3.18 3.47
CA ALA A 126 9.88 -3.48 2.49
C ALA A 126 9.61 -4.81 1.76
N LEU A 127 8.97 -5.78 2.43
CA LEU A 127 8.58 -7.07 1.85
C LEU A 127 7.14 -7.09 1.32
N ASN A 128 6.43 -5.96 1.32
CA ASN A 128 5.03 -5.87 0.91
C ASN A 128 4.90 -5.86 -0.62
N PRO A 129 4.40 -6.94 -1.24
CA PRO A 129 4.32 -7.02 -2.69
C PRO A 129 3.21 -6.13 -3.26
N LYS A 130 2.18 -5.76 -2.47
CA LYS A 130 1.16 -4.78 -2.88
C LYS A 130 1.82 -3.43 -3.18
N THR A 131 2.70 -3.02 -2.28
CA THR A 131 3.40 -1.73 -2.36
C THR A 131 4.42 -1.72 -3.47
N ALA A 132 5.20 -2.80 -3.61
CA ALA A 132 6.14 -2.95 -4.72
C ALA A 132 5.44 -2.83 -6.09
N VAL A 133 4.32 -3.55 -6.26
CA VAL A 133 3.55 -3.52 -7.51
C VAL A 133 2.91 -2.16 -7.76
N PHE A 134 2.38 -1.50 -6.73
CA PHE A 134 1.87 -0.13 -6.87
C PHE A 134 2.96 0.82 -7.37
N PHE A 135 4.14 0.83 -6.74
CA PHE A 135 5.19 1.73 -7.16
C PHE A 135 5.72 1.42 -8.56
N LEU A 136 5.92 0.15 -8.88
CA LEU A 136 6.47 -0.25 -10.18
C LEU A 136 5.48 -0.08 -11.34
N ALA A 137 4.20 -0.39 -11.14
CA ALA A 137 3.23 -0.45 -12.23
C ALA A 137 2.29 0.77 -12.30
N PHE A 138 2.02 1.42 -11.17
CA PHE A 138 1.02 2.49 -11.09
C PHE A 138 1.62 3.89 -11.17
N ILE A 139 2.63 4.21 -10.34
CA ILE A 139 3.22 5.55 -10.32
C ILE A 139 3.75 6.02 -11.69
N PRO A 140 4.45 5.19 -12.49
CA PRO A 140 5.03 5.71 -13.71
C PRO A 140 3.98 6.08 -14.78
N GLN A 141 2.70 5.74 -14.59
CA GLN A 141 1.59 6.28 -15.40
C GLN A 141 1.35 7.78 -15.21
N PHE A 142 1.80 8.34 -14.08
CA PHE A 142 1.60 9.74 -13.70
C PHE A 142 2.87 10.57 -13.88
N VAL A 143 3.96 9.96 -14.34
CA VAL A 143 5.22 10.64 -14.64
C VAL A 143 5.18 11.14 -16.07
N ASN A 144 5.55 12.40 -16.29
CA ASN A 144 5.67 12.99 -17.62
C ASN A 144 7.12 12.93 -18.10
N PRO A 145 7.46 12.08 -19.09
CA PRO A 145 8.84 11.94 -19.57
C PRO A 145 9.35 13.22 -20.24
N SER A 146 8.47 13.95 -20.93
CA SER A 146 8.80 15.18 -21.64
C SER A 146 9.09 16.36 -20.72
N ALA A 147 8.66 16.29 -19.45
CA ALA A 147 8.95 17.31 -18.43
C ALA A 147 10.34 17.17 -17.77
N GLY A 148 11.08 16.09 -18.08
CA GLY A 148 12.41 15.82 -17.53
C GLY A 148 12.41 15.39 -16.05
N LEU A 149 13.58 15.04 -15.51
CA LEU A 149 13.75 14.61 -14.11
C LEU A 149 12.77 13.50 -13.66
N VAL A 150 12.59 12.48 -14.51
CA VAL A 150 11.67 11.34 -14.30
C VAL A 150 11.82 10.69 -12.92
N ALA A 151 13.05 10.42 -12.48
CA ALA A 151 13.31 9.87 -11.16
C ALA A 151 12.83 10.78 -10.02
N LEU A 152 13.00 12.10 -10.14
CA LEU A 152 12.55 13.06 -9.12
C LEU A 152 11.01 13.14 -9.08
N GLN A 153 10.35 13.17 -10.24
CA GLN A 153 8.88 13.11 -10.30
C GLN A 153 8.36 11.86 -9.58
N PHE A 154 9.00 10.72 -9.83
CA PHE A 154 8.66 9.46 -9.18
C PHE A 154 8.85 9.52 -7.66
N VAL A 155 9.99 10.06 -7.18
CA VAL A 155 10.26 10.21 -5.74
C VAL A 155 9.24 11.13 -5.07
N VAL A 156 8.86 12.24 -5.71
CA VAL A 156 7.86 13.17 -5.19
C VAL A 156 6.50 12.48 -5.09
N LEU A 157 6.02 11.86 -6.17
CA LEU A 157 4.75 11.13 -6.18
C LEU A 157 4.78 10.01 -5.14
N GLY A 158 5.84 9.21 -5.10
CA GLY A 158 6.04 8.14 -4.13
C GLY A 158 6.00 8.63 -2.69
N SER A 159 6.64 9.75 -2.40
CA SER A 159 6.63 10.38 -1.08
C SER A 159 5.23 10.85 -0.67
N VAL A 160 4.45 11.40 -1.60
CA VAL A 160 3.04 11.76 -1.36
C VAL A 160 2.22 10.51 -1.02
N SER A 161 2.40 9.41 -1.76
CA SER A 161 1.74 8.14 -1.45
C SER A 161 2.13 7.59 -0.07
N ILE A 162 3.41 7.65 0.28
CA ILE A 162 3.90 7.25 1.61
C ILE A 162 3.27 8.11 2.71
N ALA A 163 3.15 9.42 2.50
CA ALA A 163 2.51 10.31 3.46
C ALA A 163 1.03 9.95 3.65
N LEU A 164 0.28 9.70 2.56
CA LEU A 164 -1.11 9.26 2.63
C LEU A 164 -1.25 7.91 3.35
N ASN A 165 -0.39 6.93 3.03
CA ASN A 165 -0.35 5.63 3.71
C ASN A 165 -0.07 5.80 5.21
N THR A 166 0.93 6.59 5.57
CA THR A 166 1.33 6.83 6.96
C THR A 166 0.21 7.53 7.74
N LEU A 167 -0.50 8.49 7.11
CA LEU A 167 -1.66 9.14 7.71
C LEU A 167 -2.81 8.15 7.94
N ALA A 168 -3.11 7.30 6.95
CA ALA A 168 -4.11 6.23 7.11
C ALA A 168 -3.73 5.27 8.25
N ASP A 169 -2.46 4.85 8.33
CA ASP A 169 -1.93 4.02 9.39
C ASP A 169 -2.04 4.68 10.77
N ILE A 170 -1.76 5.99 10.88
CA ILE A 170 -1.90 6.74 12.14
C ILE A 170 -3.38 6.80 12.57
N VAL A 171 -4.30 7.03 11.63
CA VAL A 171 -5.74 6.98 11.92
C VAL A 171 -6.13 5.61 12.46
N VAL A 172 -5.65 4.53 11.83
CA VAL A 172 -5.85 3.16 12.31
C VAL A 172 -5.27 2.97 13.71
N ALA A 173 -4.06 3.46 13.99
CA ALA A 173 -3.44 3.35 15.30
C ALA A 173 -4.21 4.13 16.40
N VAL A 174 -4.77 5.29 16.07
CA VAL A 174 -5.59 6.05 17.02
C VAL A 174 -6.91 5.33 17.31
N VAL A 175 -7.61 4.89 16.25
CA VAL A 175 -8.90 4.20 16.38
C VAL A 175 -8.75 2.86 17.09
N ALA A 176 -7.75 2.05 16.70
CA ALA A 176 -7.50 0.74 17.30
C ALA A 176 -7.09 0.84 18.77
N SER A 177 -6.33 1.88 19.15
CA SER A 177 -5.98 2.10 20.57
C SER A 177 -7.21 2.44 21.42
N GLY A 178 -8.23 3.10 20.87
CA GLY A 178 -9.46 3.42 21.59
C GLY A 178 -10.37 2.21 21.83
N ILE A 179 -10.14 1.10 21.13
CA ILE A 179 -10.88 -0.16 21.30
C ILE A 179 -10.00 -1.28 21.87
N GLN A 180 -8.78 -0.97 22.31
CA GLN A 180 -7.79 -1.94 22.80
C GLN A 180 -8.35 -2.83 23.92
N ASP A 181 -9.11 -2.24 24.85
CA ASP A 181 -9.69 -2.95 26.00
C ASP A 181 -10.95 -3.78 25.64
N GLY A 182 -11.46 -3.67 24.40
CA GLY A 182 -12.68 -4.36 23.92
C GLY A 182 -12.53 -5.03 22.55
N ALA A 183 -11.30 -5.15 22.04
CA ALA A 183 -10.99 -5.52 20.66
C ALA A 183 -11.39 -6.95 20.28
N ALA A 184 -11.60 -7.84 21.25
CA ALA A 184 -12.04 -9.21 21.04
C ALA A 184 -13.44 -9.34 20.38
N ALA A 185 -14.20 -8.25 20.20
CA ALA A 185 -15.65 -8.31 19.99
C ALA A 185 -16.17 -8.22 18.54
N ARG A 186 -15.36 -8.05 17.48
CA ARG A 186 -15.90 -7.76 16.12
C ARG A 186 -15.29 -8.51 14.91
N PRO A 187 -15.28 -9.86 14.91
CA PRO A 187 -14.77 -10.66 13.78
C PRO A 187 -15.48 -10.38 12.45
N GLY A 188 -16.77 -10.01 12.47
CA GLY A 188 -17.53 -9.66 11.27
C GLY A 188 -17.06 -8.37 10.58
N LEU A 189 -16.58 -7.39 11.36
CA LEU A 189 -16.03 -6.13 10.81
C LEU A 189 -14.69 -6.39 10.12
N ILE A 190 -13.81 -7.17 10.75
CA ILE A 190 -12.51 -7.56 10.17
C ILE A 190 -12.71 -8.30 8.84
N ARG A 191 -13.71 -9.20 8.78
CA ARG A 191 -14.07 -9.89 7.54
C ARG A 191 -14.50 -8.92 6.46
N ARG A 192 -15.44 -8.01 6.75
CA ARG A 192 -15.93 -7.01 5.78
C ARG A 192 -14.82 -6.08 5.27
N LEU A 193 -13.92 -5.66 6.16
CA LEU A 193 -12.76 -4.84 5.78
C LEU A 193 -11.85 -5.59 4.81
N ARG A 194 -11.56 -6.88 5.06
CA ARG A 194 -10.77 -7.71 4.13
C ARG A 194 -11.47 -7.94 2.78
N GLU A 195 -12.79 -8.15 2.79
CA GLU A 195 -13.57 -8.26 1.54
C GLU A 195 -13.51 -6.95 0.74
N ALA A 196 -13.71 -5.80 1.40
CA ALA A 196 -13.59 -4.48 0.77
C ALA A 196 -12.17 -4.23 0.25
N SER A 197 -11.12 -4.63 0.98
CA SER A 197 -9.74 -4.57 0.49
C SER A 197 -9.56 -5.32 -0.81
N GLY A 198 -10.06 -6.57 -0.84
CA GLY A 198 -9.97 -7.45 -1.99
C GLY A 198 -10.64 -6.82 -3.22
N GLY A 199 -11.86 -6.31 -3.03
CA GLY A 199 -12.60 -5.60 -4.07
C GLY A 199 -11.88 -4.35 -4.59
N ALA A 200 -11.35 -3.52 -3.70
CA ALA A 200 -10.61 -2.31 -4.09
C ALA A 200 -9.34 -2.65 -4.90
N MET A 201 -8.57 -3.67 -4.51
CA MET A 201 -7.40 -4.11 -5.26
C MET A 201 -7.76 -4.66 -6.65
N ILE A 202 -8.86 -5.42 -6.76
CA ILE A 202 -9.37 -5.89 -8.06
C ILE A 202 -9.74 -4.69 -8.93
N ALA A 203 -10.52 -3.74 -8.41
CA ALA A 203 -10.96 -2.56 -9.15
C ALA A 203 -9.76 -1.74 -9.67
N LEU A 204 -8.75 -1.54 -8.84
CA LEU A 204 -7.52 -0.84 -9.22
C LEU A 204 -6.71 -1.62 -10.25
N GLY A 205 -6.57 -2.94 -10.10
CA GLY A 205 -5.87 -3.77 -11.08
C GLY A 205 -6.56 -3.74 -12.44
N VAL A 206 -7.90 -3.81 -12.47
CA VAL A 206 -8.70 -3.65 -13.70
C VAL A 206 -8.51 -2.25 -14.29
N GLY A 207 -8.61 -1.20 -13.47
CA GLY A 207 -8.39 0.17 -13.92
C GLY A 207 -6.99 0.38 -14.50
N LEU A 208 -5.97 -0.20 -13.87
CA LEU A 208 -4.58 -0.17 -14.33
C LEU A 208 -4.39 -0.87 -15.68
N ALA A 209 -5.05 -2.00 -15.90
CA ALA A 209 -5.03 -2.70 -17.18
C ALA A 209 -5.66 -1.85 -18.30
N LEU A 210 -6.77 -1.18 -18.00
CA LEU A 210 -7.54 -0.35 -18.95
C LEU A 210 -6.92 1.04 -19.18
N ALA A 211 -6.06 1.51 -18.28
CA ALA A 211 -5.40 2.81 -18.40
C ALA A 211 -4.56 2.88 -19.69
N LYS A 212 -4.82 3.89 -20.52
CA LYS A 212 -4.07 4.15 -21.74
C LYS A 212 -2.73 4.81 -21.43
N HIS A 213 -1.72 4.54 -22.24
CA HIS A 213 -0.41 5.19 -22.13
C HIS A 213 -0.56 6.69 -22.45
N PRO A 214 -0.12 7.63 -21.58
CA PRO A 214 -0.25 9.06 -21.86
C PRO A 214 0.54 9.55 -23.08
N ALA A 215 1.55 8.80 -23.52
CA ALA A 215 2.39 9.15 -24.68
C ALA A 215 1.98 8.44 -25.98
N ALA A 216 0.76 7.91 -26.08
CA ALA A 216 0.21 7.28 -27.29
C ALA A 216 -1.00 8.06 -27.82
#